data_AF-A0A502DXU2-F1
#
_entry.id   AF-A0A502DXU2-F1
#
_cell.length_a   1.000
_cell.length_b   1.000
_cell.length_c   1.000
_cell.angle_alpha   90.00
_cell.angle_beta   90.00
_cell.angle_gamma   90.00
#
_symmetry.space_group_name_H-M   'P 1'
#
loop_
_entity.id
_entity.type
_entity.pdbx_description
1 polymer ?
#
loop_
_entity_poly.entity_id
_entity_poly.type
_entity_poly.pdbx_seq_one_letter_code
_entity_poly.pdbx_strand_id
1 'polypeptide(L)'
;MKNSILTCLALLFSSFVIAQKVNEKSIPNLVKSTFLISCHDQTNVKWEKEKENYEASFTIGKTQHSMLLDSNGNIIETEEEISVKKLPAKALAYVQKTYKNKKIKEAAKITDAHGIVTFEAQVTSIDLIFDKQGTYIKSIAD
;
A
#
# COMPACT_ATOMS: atom_id res chain seq x y z
N MET A 1 20.26 12.48 -5.03
CA MET A 1 19.67 11.15 -4.79
C MET A 1 18.31 11.41 -4.19
N LYS A 2 17.24 11.18 -4.95
CA LYS A 2 15.90 11.64 -4.56
C LYS A 2 15.26 10.49 -3.80
N ASN A 3 15.30 10.58 -2.48
CA ASN A 3 14.74 9.60 -1.56
C ASN A 3 13.22 9.66 -1.72
N SER A 4 12.63 8.71 -2.45
CA SER A 4 11.19 8.46 -2.35
C SER A 4 10.96 7.79 -1.00
N ILE A 5 10.49 8.58 -0.06
CA ILE A 5 9.92 8.10 1.19
C ILE A 5 8.56 7.55 0.78
N LEU A 6 8.46 6.23 0.66
CA LEU A 6 7.17 5.55 0.61
C LEU A 6 6.45 5.94 1.89
N THR A 7 5.39 6.72 1.76
CA THR A 7 4.61 7.20 2.88
C THR A 7 3.58 6.09 3.13
N CYS A 8 3.89 5.16 4.04
CA CYS A 8 2.85 4.33 4.63
C CYS A 8 1.98 5.28 5.46
N LEU A 9 0.76 5.54 5.01
CA LEU A 9 -0.14 6.45 5.71
C LEU A 9 -1.51 5.81 5.92
N ALA A 10 -1.55 4.94 6.92
CA ALA A 10 -2.78 4.60 7.61
C ALA A 10 -3.13 5.70 8.61
N LEU A 11 -4.08 6.59 8.32
CA LEU A 11 -4.72 7.40 9.35
C LEU A 11 -6.25 7.46 9.27
N LEU A 12 -6.83 6.70 10.19
CA LEU A 12 -8.24 6.66 10.53
C LEU A 12 -8.63 7.83 11.42
N PHE A 13 -9.78 8.45 11.15
CA PHE A 13 -10.43 9.33 12.13
C PHE A 13 -11.36 8.52 13.05
N SER A 14 -10.78 8.00 14.14
CA SER A 14 -11.30 8.14 15.51
C SER A 14 -10.41 7.31 16.45
N SER A 15 -9.83 7.98 17.45
CA SER A 15 -8.78 7.54 18.39
C SER A 15 -7.36 7.39 17.79
N PHE A 16 -6.43 8.20 18.30
CA PHE A 16 -5.02 8.25 17.91
C PHE A 16 -4.35 6.90 18.19
N VAL A 17 -4.15 6.08 17.16
CA VAL A 17 -3.15 5.02 17.14
C VAL A 17 -2.11 5.43 16.10
N ILE A 18 -0.96 5.87 16.58
CA ILE A 18 0.20 6.17 15.74
C ILE A 18 0.70 4.84 15.16
N ALA A 19 0.83 4.72 13.84
CA ALA A 19 1.57 3.62 13.23
C ALA A 19 3.01 3.66 13.77
N GLN A 20 3.39 2.64 14.54
CA GLN A 20 4.68 2.59 15.21
C GLN A 20 5.61 1.69 14.43
N LYS A 21 6.76 2.23 14.04
CA LYS A 21 7.89 1.40 13.62
C LYS A 21 8.20 0.41 14.73
N VAL A 22 8.05 -0.88 14.43
CA VAL A 22 8.24 -1.95 15.41
C VAL A 22 9.56 -2.66 15.17
N ASN A 23 10.15 -3.16 16.25
CA ASN A 23 11.30 -4.03 16.13
C ASN A 23 10.81 -5.35 15.52
N GLU A 24 11.54 -5.91 14.56
CA GLU A 24 11.22 -7.21 13.96
C GLU A 24 11.03 -8.31 15.02
N LYS A 25 11.72 -8.21 16.16
CA LYS A 25 11.57 -9.13 17.30
C LYS A 25 10.17 -9.12 17.93
N SER A 26 9.40 -8.03 17.82
CA SER A 26 8.04 -7.94 18.35
C SER A 26 6.95 -8.42 17.38
N ILE A 27 7.33 -8.82 16.17
CA ILE A 27 6.38 -9.40 15.20
C ILE A 27 6.11 -10.87 15.59
N PRO A 28 4.84 -11.33 15.60
CA PRO A 28 4.52 -12.74 15.82
C PRO A 28 5.26 -13.65 14.82
N ASN A 29 5.68 -14.83 15.28
CA ASN A 29 6.41 -15.77 14.42
C ASN A 29 5.58 -16.25 13.23
N LEU A 30 4.26 -16.37 13.40
CA LEU A 30 3.36 -16.77 12.32
C LEU A 30 3.31 -15.72 11.21
N VAL A 31 3.18 -14.43 11.57
CA VAL A 31 3.23 -13.29 10.64
C VAL A 31 4.55 -13.27 9.86
N LYS A 32 5.69 -13.40 10.55
CA LYS A 32 7.01 -13.49 9.90
C LYS A 32 7.12 -14.68 8.96
N SER A 33 6.62 -15.84 9.38
CA SER A 33 6.69 -17.07 8.58
C SER A 33 5.85 -16.95 7.32
N THR A 34 4.61 -16.43 7.41
CA THR A 34 3.77 -16.17 6.24
C THR A 34 4.48 -15.24 5.27
N PHE A 35 4.98 -14.09 5.75
CA PHE A 35 5.70 -13.14 4.91
C PHE A 35 6.87 -13.77 4.14
N LEU A 36 7.73 -14.53 4.84
CA LEU A 36 8.90 -15.18 4.23
C LEU A 36 8.55 -16.29 3.23
N ILE A 37 7.42 -16.99 3.43
CA ILE A 37 6.93 -18.02 2.52
C ILE A 37 6.29 -17.38 1.29
N SER A 38 5.54 -16.29 1.48
CA SER A 38 4.80 -15.64 0.40
C SER A 38 5.66 -14.72 -0.47
N CYS A 39 6.81 -14.25 0.04
CA CYS A 39 7.69 -13.37 -0.69
C CYS A 39 9.15 -13.87 -0.68
N HIS A 40 9.68 -14.15 -1.87
CA HIS A 40 11.08 -14.48 -2.08
C HIS A 40 11.85 -13.25 -2.62
N ASP A 41 13.17 -13.25 -2.49
CA ASP A 41 14.07 -12.20 -3.00
C ASP A 41 13.78 -10.77 -2.49
N GLN A 42 13.06 -10.66 -1.37
CA GLN A 42 12.83 -9.38 -0.71
C GLN A 42 14.15 -8.79 -0.21
N THR A 43 14.22 -7.47 -0.21
CA THR A 43 15.25 -6.69 0.46
C THR A 43 14.61 -5.52 1.21
N ASN A 44 15.36 -4.88 2.11
CA ASN A 44 14.94 -3.67 2.82
C ASN A 44 13.61 -3.80 3.60
N VAL A 45 13.30 -4.98 4.18
CA VAL A 45 12.09 -5.16 4.99
C VAL A 45 12.05 -4.16 6.14
N LYS A 46 10.93 -3.47 6.25
CA LYS A 46 10.56 -2.66 7.40
C LYS A 46 9.19 -3.13 7.88
N TRP A 47 9.05 -3.21 9.19
CA TRP A 47 7.81 -3.61 9.83
C TRP A 47 7.19 -2.42 10.55
N GLU A 48 5.89 -2.27 10.34
CA GLU A 48 5.05 -1.31 11.04
C GLU A 48 3.85 -2.04 11.65
N LYS A 49 3.39 -1.55 12.80
CA LYS A 49 2.14 -2.02 13.41
C LYS A 49 1.03 -1.03 13.07
N GLU A 50 0.01 -1.53 12.41
CA GLU A 50 -1.19 -0.77 12.05
C GLU A 50 -2.38 -1.31 12.84
N LYS A 51 -2.72 -0.64 13.95
CA LYS A 51 -3.74 -1.13 14.90
C LYS A 51 -3.43 -2.55 15.40
N GLU A 52 -4.18 -3.55 14.95
CA GLU A 52 -4.03 -4.97 15.30
C GLU A 52 -3.28 -5.78 14.23
N ASN A 53 -2.94 -5.13 13.11
CA ASN A 53 -2.27 -5.74 11.97
C ASN A 53 -0.79 -5.36 11.93
N TYR A 54 -0.07 -6.04 11.05
CA TYR A 54 1.35 -5.86 10.82
C TYR A 54 1.58 -5.68 9.33
N GLU A 55 2.24 -4.59 8.96
CA GLU A 55 2.63 -4.35 7.59
C GLU A 55 4.14 -4.58 7.43
N ALA A 56 4.50 -5.38 6.42
CA ALA A 56 5.86 -5.45 5.92
C ALA A 56 5.97 -4.64 4.64
N SER A 57 6.77 -3.57 4.64
CA SER A 57 7.18 -2.86 3.42
C SER A 57 8.57 -3.34 2.99
N PHE A 58 8.75 -3.69 1.72
CA PHE A 58 9.97 -4.32 1.22
C PHE A 58 10.17 -4.05 -0.28
N THR A 59 11.36 -4.35 -0.79
CA THR A 59 11.71 -4.15 -2.19
C THR A 59 11.99 -5.50 -2.85
N ILE A 60 11.35 -5.76 -4.01
CA ILE A 60 11.73 -6.85 -4.92
C ILE A 60 12.41 -6.20 -6.13
N GLY A 61 13.71 -6.45 -6.30
CA GLY A 61 14.51 -5.79 -7.33
C GLY A 61 14.56 -4.27 -7.15
N LYS A 62 13.71 -3.54 -7.87
CA LYS A 62 13.56 -2.07 -7.79
C LYS A 62 12.14 -1.61 -7.47
N THR A 63 11.21 -2.55 -7.32
CA THR A 63 9.81 -2.26 -7.09
C THR A 63 9.54 -2.31 -5.60
N GLN A 64 8.90 -1.28 -5.08
CA GLN A 64 8.44 -1.24 -3.71
C GLN A 64 7.14 -2.04 -3.57
N HIS A 65 7.04 -2.80 -2.49
CA HIS A 65 5.89 -3.62 -2.15
C HIS A 65 5.53 -3.43 -0.68
N SER A 66 4.28 -3.77 -0.36
CA SER A 66 3.88 -4.04 1.01
C SER A 66 2.99 -5.27 1.12
N MET A 67 2.94 -5.83 2.32
CA MET A 67 2.04 -6.93 2.69
C MET A 67 1.48 -6.65 4.06
N LEU A 68 0.16 -6.50 4.14
CA LEU A 68 -0.57 -6.32 5.38
C LEU A 68 -1.07 -7.69 5.87
N LEU A 69 -0.72 -8.05 7.09
CA LEU A 69 -1.10 -9.30 7.73
C LEU A 69 -1.84 -9.05 9.05
N ASP A 70 -2.83 -9.89 9.33
CA ASP A 70 -3.45 -9.92 10.66
C ASP A 70 -2.53 -10.59 11.70
N SER A 71 -2.93 -10.57 12.98
CA SER A 71 -2.16 -11.18 14.07
C SER A 71 -2.06 -12.72 13.99
N ASN A 72 -2.89 -13.36 13.18
CA ASN A 72 -2.85 -14.80 12.87
C ASN A 72 -2.00 -15.09 11.63
N GLY A 73 -1.34 -14.09 11.04
CA GLY A 73 -0.53 -14.24 9.83
C GLY A 73 -1.35 -14.52 8.57
N ASN A 74 -2.65 -14.20 8.56
CA ASN A 74 -3.43 -14.17 7.32
C ASN A 74 -3.07 -12.91 6.53
N ILE A 75 -2.88 -13.05 5.23
CA ILE A 75 -2.67 -11.91 4.33
C ILE A 75 -4.01 -11.20 4.14
N ILE A 76 -4.06 -9.93 4.53
CA ILE A 76 -5.21 -9.05 4.31
C ILE A 76 -5.09 -8.42 2.92
N GLU A 77 -3.89 -7.95 2.58
CA GLU A 77 -3.63 -7.16 1.39
C GLU A 77 -2.17 -7.27 0.96
N THR A 78 -1.93 -7.17 -0.34
CA THR A 78 -0.61 -6.93 -0.93
C THR A 78 -0.67 -5.73 -1.85
N GLU A 79 0.42 -4.96 -1.85
CA GLU A 79 0.57 -3.79 -2.69
C GLU A 79 1.86 -3.87 -3.50
N GLU A 80 1.79 -3.41 -4.75
CA GLU A 80 2.92 -3.26 -5.65
C GLU A 80 2.91 -1.85 -6.23
N GLU A 81 4.01 -1.11 -6.05
CA GLU A 81 4.22 0.17 -6.73
C GLU A 81 4.21 -0.05 -8.25
N ILE A 82 3.42 0.75 -8.96
CA ILE A 82 3.34 0.73 -10.41
C ILE A 82 3.67 2.09 -10.99
N SER A 83 4.20 2.12 -12.21
CA SER A 83 4.28 3.37 -12.95
C SER A 83 2.86 3.91 -13.18
N VAL A 84 2.66 5.23 -13.09
CA VAL A 84 1.38 5.91 -13.41
C VAL A 84 0.78 5.47 -14.75
N LYS A 85 1.61 5.11 -15.73
CA LYS A 85 1.18 4.59 -17.05
C LYS A 85 0.45 3.25 -16.99
N LYS A 86 0.56 2.49 -15.90
CA LYS A 86 -0.11 1.21 -15.66
C LYS A 86 -1.48 1.38 -15.00
N LEU A 87 -1.85 2.59 -14.58
CA LEU A 87 -3.21 2.87 -14.10
C LEU A 87 -4.23 2.65 -15.22
N PRO A 88 -5.46 2.18 -14.90
CA PRO A 88 -6.55 2.13 -15.85
C PRO A 88 -6.78 3.50 -16.50
N ALA A 89 -7.03 3.52 -17.81
CA ALA A 89 -7.21 4.78 -18.55
C ALA A 89 -8.34 5.66 -17.98
N LYS A 90 -9.41 5.05 -17.46
CA LYS A 90 -10.51 5.77 -16.80
C LYS A 90 -10.08 6.44 -15.49
N ALA A 91 -9.20 5.81 -14.71
CA ALA A 91 -8.66 6.39 -13.49
C ALA A 91 -7.79 7.61 -13.81
N LEU A 92 -6.90 7.51 -14.81
CA LEU A 92 -6.10 8.64 -15.29
C LEU A 92 -6.97 9.81 -15.73
N ALA A 93 -8.01 9.55 -16.53
CA ALA A 93 -8.95 10.56 -16.98
C ALA A 93 -9.72 11.20 -15.81
N TYR A 94 -10.12 10.40 -14.81
CA TYR A 94 -10.77 10.90 -13.60
C TYR A 94 -9.85 11.87 -12.85
N VAL A 95 -8.60 11.49 -12.60
CA VAL A 95 -7.64 12.35 -11.88
C VAL A 95 -7.41 13.65 -12.63
N GLN A 96 -7.18 13.59 -13.94
CA GLN A 96 -6.96 14.79 -14.77
C GLN A 96 -8.16 15.74 -14.76
N LYS A 97 -9.39 15.21 -14.75
CA LYS A 97 -10.62 15.99 -14.75
C LYS A 97 -10.90 16.62 -13.37
N THR A 98 -10.76 15.83 -12.31
CA THR A 98 -11.16 16.20 -10.94
C THR A 98 -10.07 17.02 -10.23
N TYR A 99 -8.80 16.66 -10.42
CA TYR A 99 -7.65 17.27 -9.75
C TYR A 99 -6.78 18.05 -10.74
N LYS A 100 -7.38 19.05 -11.39
CA LYS A 100 -6.72 19.87 -12.42
C LYS A 100 -5.38 20.42 -11.92
N ASN A 101 -4.36 20.32 -12.76
CA ASN A 101 -2.98 20.76 -12.49
C ASN A 101 -2.28 20.05 -11.32
N LYS A 102 -2.85 18.98 -10.75
CA LYS A 102 -2.17 18.14 -9.77
C LYS A 102 -1.50 16.96 -10.48
N LYS A 103 -0.34 16.56 -9.95
CA LYS A 103 0.39 15.38 -10.41
C LYS A 103 0.01 14.20 -9.54
N ILE A 104 -0.11 13.03 -10.15
CA ILE A 104 -0.08 11.76 -9.44
C ILE A 104 1.35 11.58 -8.93
N LYS A 105 1.51 11.50 -7.61
CA LYS A 105 2.82 11.34 -6.97
C LYS A 105 3.29 9.89 -7.05
N GLU A 106 2.39 8.99 -6.68
CA GLU A 106 2.61 7.55 -6.57
C GLU A 106 1.37 6.83 -7.12
N ALA A 107 1.56 5.57 -7.53
CA ALA A 107 0.48 4.73 -8.00
C ALA A 107 0.78 3.28 -7.61
N ALA A 108 -0.25 2.55 -7.24
CA ALA A 108 -0.10 1.17 -6.82
C ALA A 108 -1.19 0.26 -7.38
N LYS A 109 -0.86 -1.03 -7.45
CA LYS A 109 -1.83 -2.11 -7.65
C LYS A 109 -1.99 -2.83 -6.32
N ILE A 110 -3.21 -2.86 -5.83
CA ILE A 110 -3.58 -3.46 -4.56
C ILE A 110 -4.35 -4.75 -4.84
N THR A 111 -4.05 -5.81 -4.10
CA THR A 111 -4.77 -7.09 -4.17
C THR A 111 -5.17 -7.54 -2.76
N ASP A 112 -6.48 -7.69 -2.53
CA ASP A 112 -7.01 -8.13 -1.23
C ASP A 112 -6.94 -9.66 -1.04
N ALA A 113 -7.30 -10.14 0.14
CA ALA A 113 -7.35 -11.55 0.50
C ALA A 113 -8.26 -12.42 -0.40
N HIS A 114 -9.22 -11.82 -1.11
CA HIS A 114 -10.12 -12.51 -2.05
C HIS A 114 -9.61 -12.47 -3.49
N GLY A 115 -8.46 -11.85 -3.74
CA GLY A 115 -7.89 -11.65 -5.06
C GLY A 115 -8.53 -10.52 -5.85
N ILE A 116 -9.31 -9.65 -5.20
CA ILE A 116 -9.88 -8.46 -5.83
C ILE A 116 -8.77 -7.44 -6.04
N VAL A 117 -8.65 -6.96 -7.28
CA VAL A 117 -7.64 -5.98 -7.68
C VAL A 117 -8.25 -4.59 -7.74
N THR A 118 -7.63 -3.66 -7.02
CA THR A 118 -7.87 -2.23 -7.09
C THR A 118 -6.59 -1.48 -7.47
N PHE A 119 -6.77 -0.22 -7.87
CA PHE A 119 -5.67 0.66 -8.22
C PHE A 119 -5.71 1.92 -7.38
N GLU A 120 -4.55 2.37 -6.95
CA GLU A 120 -4.39 3.61 -6.21
C GLU A 120 -3.67 4.66 -7.06
N ALA A 121 -4.14 5.90 -6.99
CA ALA A 121 -3.38 7.06 -7.44
C ALA A 121 -3.31 8.10 -6.33
N GLN A 122 -2.10 8.31 -5.80
CA GLN A 122 -1.87 9.34 -4.80
C GLN A 122 -1.83 10.72 -5.45
N VAL A 123 -2.71 11.60 -5.00
CA VAL A 123 -2.79 12.99 -5.45
C VAL A 123 -2.79 13.88 -4.22
N THR A 124 -1.78 14.75 -4.10
CA THR A 124 -1.57 15.59 -2.90
C THR A 124 -1.31 14.75 -1.65
N SER A 125 -2.23 14.66 -0.70
CA SER A 125 -2.18 13.82 0.51
C SER A 125 -3.44 12.96 0.60
N ILE A 126 -3.85 12.42 -0.55
CA ILE A 126 -5.07 11.64 -0.71
C ILE A 126 -4.78 10.53 -1.70
N ASP A 127 -5.14 9.31 -1.33
CA ASP A 127 -5.11 8.14 -2.16
C ASP A 127 -6.48 7.88 -2.77
N LEU A 128 -6.53 7.90 -4.09
CA LEU A 128 -7.74 7.67 -4.86
C LEU A 128 -7.79 6.20 -5.28
N ILE A 129 -8.80 5.48 -4.80
CA ILE A 129 -8.96 4.06 -5.05
C ILE A 129 -9.94 3.85 -6.20
N PHE A 130 -9.53 3.03 -7.17
CA PHE A 130 -10.28 2.68 -8.36
C PHE A 130 -10.43 1.17 -8.48
N ASP A 131 -11.53 0.73 -9.09
CA ASP A 131 -11.70 -0.66 -9.49
C ASP A 131 -10.77 -1.04 -10.66
N LYS A 132 -10.77 -2.32 -11.05
CA LYS A 132 -10.01 -2.83 -12.19
C LYS A 132 -10.34 -2.14 -13.53
N GLN A 133 -11.53 -1.55 -13.66
CA GLN A 133 -11.96 -0.81 -14.85
C GLN A 133 -11.58 0.69 -14.78
N GLY A 134 -11.06 1.17 -13.64
CA GLY A 134 -10.74 2.56 -13.39
C GLY A 134 -11.92 3.41 -12.92
N THR A 135 -13.00 2.80 -12.45
CA THR A 135 -14.12 3.50 -11.80
C THR A 135 -13.71 3.89 -10.39
N TYR A 136 -13.92 5.15 -10.03
CA TYR A 136 -13.65 5.65 -8.69
C TYR A 136 -14.52 4.92 -7.65
N ILE A 137 -13.89 4.44 -6.58
CA ILE A 137 -14.55 3.78 -5.45
C ILE A 137 -14.60 4.74 -4.26
N LYS A 138 -13.44 5.19 -3.80
CA LYS A 138 -13.27 5.99 -2.59
C LYS A 138 -11.96 6.77 -2.60
N SER A 139 -11.83 7.70 -1.67
CA SER A 139 -10.59 8.38 -1.34
C SER A 139 -10.23 8.13 0.11
N ILE A 140 -8.95 7.91 0.37
CA ILE A 140 -8.39 7.76 1.71
C ILE A 140 -7.40 8.91 1.90
N ALA A 141 -7.30 9.47 3.10
CA ALA A 141 -6.18 10.34 3.37
C ALA A 141 -4.91 9.48 3.29
N ASP A 142 -3.96 9.95 2.50
CA ASP A 142 -2.56 9.66 2.77
C ASP A 142 -2.31 10.44 4.05
#